data_AF-A0A5B1RF37-F1
#
_entry.id   AF-A0A5B1RF37-F1
#
_cell.length_a   1.000
_cell.length_b   1.000
_cell.length_c   1.000
_cell.angle_alpha   90.00
_cell.angle_beta   90.00
_cell.angle_gamma   90.00
#
_symmetry.space_group_name_H-M   'P 1'
#
loop_
_entity.id
_entity.type
_entity.pdbx_description
1 polymer ?
#
loop_
_entity_poly.entity_id
_entity_poly.type
_entity_poly.pdbx_seq_one_letter_code
_entity_poly.pdbx_strand_id
1 'polypeptide(L)' 'GVDLPDIDIVVQWRATCDMRTLWQRFGRAARDPTRTAKALLLAEPKWFDDERA' A
#
# COMPACT_ATOMS: atom_id res chain seq x y z
N GLY A 1 2.55 16.01 -7.64
CA GLY A 1 2.77 14.56 -7.56
C GLY A 1 3.62 14.17 -8.74
N VAL A 2 4.64 13.33 -8.54
CA VAL A 2 5.42 12.81 -9.67
C VAL A 2 4.60 11.71 -10.34
N ASP A 3 4.44 11.82 -11.65
CA ASP A 3 3.75 10.82 -12.45
C ASP A 3 4.71 9.66 -12.73
N LEU A 4 4.73 8.68 -11.82
CA LEU A 4 5.50 7.46 -12.03
C LEU A 4 4.68 6.50 -12.91
N PRO A 5 5.19 6.11 -14.08
CA PRO A 5 4.59 5.03 -14.86
C PRO A 5 4.70 3.71 -14.07
N ASP A 6 3.63 2.92 -14.15
CA ASP A 6 3.43 1.57 -13.61
C ASP A 6 4.34 1.12 -12.47
N ILE A 7 3.86 1.32 -11.25
CA ILE A 7 4.50 0.75 -10.05
C ILE A 7 3.98 -0.67 -9.84
N ASP A 8 4.88 -1.66 -9.94
CA ASP A 8 4.55 -3.07 -9.70
C ASP A 8 4.48 -3.41 -8.20
N ILE A 9 5.24 -2.70 -7.36
CA ILE A 9 5.28 -2.93 -5.91
C ILE A 9 5.33 -1.59 -5.17
N VAL A 10 4.38 -1.38 -4.27
CA VAL A 10 4.40 -0.28 -3.28
C VAL A 10 4.70 -0.86 -1.92
N VAL A 11 5.80 -0.43 -1.30
CA VAL A 11 6.13 -0.79 0.09
C VAL A 11 5.91 0.42 0.97
N GLN A 12 4.96 0.32 1.91
CA GLN A 12 4.78 1.29 2.97
C GLN A 12 5.51 0.81 4.23
N TRP A 13 6.52 1.56 4.64
CA TRP A 13 7.16 1.37 5.95
C TRP A 13 6.42 2.16 7.02
N ARG A 14 6.03 1.48 8.10
CA ARG A 14 5.24 1.95 9.24
C ARG A 14 3.87 2.53 8.86
N ALA A 15 2.88 2.32 9.71
CA ALA A 15 1.56 2.95 9.61
C ALA A 15 1.59 4.40 10.13
N THR A 16 2.43 5.26 9.53
CA THR A 16 2.59 6.67 9.94
C THR A 16 1.48 7.58 9.43
N CYS A 17 0.58 7.06 8.60
CA CYS A 17 -0.51 7.81 8.00
C CYS A 17 -1.86 7.16 8.31
N ASP A 18 -2.93 7.92 8.12
CA ASP A 18 -4.28 7.40 8.21
C ASP A 18 -4.59 6.38 7.08
N MET A 19 -5.67 5.63 7.26
CA MET A 19 -6.11 4.62 6.31
C MET A 19 -6.38 5.20 4.91
N ARG A 20 -6.94 6.42 4.85
CA ARG A 20 -7.24 7.10 3.57
C ARG A 20 -5.96 7.36 2.77
N THR A 21 -4.94 7.88 3.44
CA THR A 21 -3.63 8.18 2.86
C THR A 21 -2.92 6.89 2.45
N LEU A 22 -3.01 5.85 3.29
CA LEU A 22 -2.46 4.52 2.96
C LEU A 22 -3.08 3.98 1.67
N TRP A 23 -4.41 4.02 1.57
CA TRP A 23 -5.14 3.54 0.41
C TRP A 23 -4.80 4.33 -0.85
N GLN A 24 -4.69 5.65 -0.75
CA GLN A 24 -4.25 6.51 -1.85
C GLN A 24 -2.83 6.21 -2.31
N ARG A 25 -1.92 5.80 -1.41
CA ARG A 25 -0.56 5.39 -1.78
C ARG A 25 -0.55 4.04 -2.47
N PHE A 26 -1.32 3.08 -1.97
CA PHE A 26 -1.45 1.75 -2.58
C PHE A 26 -2.12 1.80 -3.94
N GLY A 27 -3.12 2.66 -4.12
CA GLY A 27 -3.77 2.89 -5.42
C GLY A 27 -2.89 3.56 -6.48
N ARG A 28 -1.64 3.92 -6.16
CA ARG A 28 -0.64 4.31 -7.18
C ARG A 28 0.00 3.11 -7.86
N ALA A 29 -0.09 1.94 -7.25
CA ALA A 29 0.32 0.68 -7.87
C ALA A 29 -0.68 0.30 -8.97
N ALA A 30 -0.20 -0.29 -10.07
CA ALA A 30 -1.03 -0.75 -11.19
C ALA A 30 -2.11 0.27 -11.67
N ARG A 31 -1.67 1.46 -12.10
CA ARG A 31 -2.58 2.41 -12.76
C ARG A 31 -3.09 1.91 -14.12
N ASP A 32 -2.32 1.07 -14.81
CA ASP A 32 -2.78 0.33 -15.98
C ASP A 32 -3.81 -0.74 -15.54
N PRO A 33 -5.06 -0.69 -16.03
CA PRO A 33 -6.10 -1.66 -15.69
C PRO A 33 -5.77 -3.11 -16.10
N THR A 34 -4.81 -3.30 -17.00
CA THR A 34 -4.36 -4.63 -17.47
C THR A 34 -3.30 -5.25 -16.56
N ARG A 35 -2.77 -4.48 -15.60
CA ARG A 35 -1.68 -4.92 -14.72
C ARG A 35 -2.19 -5.17 -13.31
N THR A 36 -1.52 -6.09 -12.62
CA THR A 36 -1.70 -6.33 -11.19
C THR A 36 -0.43 -5.92 -10.48
N ALA A 37 -0.55 -5.21 -9.36
CA ALA A 37 0.58 -4.81 -8.53
C ALA A 37 0.39 -5.28 -7.09
N LYS A 38 1.47 -5.27 -6.32
CA LYS A 38 1.46 -5.65 -4.91
C LYS A 38 1.64 -4.41 -4.02
N ALA A 39 0.83 -4.34 -2.97
CA ALA A 39 1.01 -3.40 -1.89
C ALA A 39 1.43 -4.15 -0.62
N LEU A 40 2.52 -3.73 0.00
CA LEU A 40 3.04 -4.31 1.23
C LEU A 40 3.10 -3.24 2.33
N LEU A 41 2.37 -3.45 3.42
CA LEU A 41 2.52 -2.68 4.64
C LEU A 41 3.44 -3.41 5.61
N LEU A 42 4.55 -2.80 5.97
CA LEU A 42 5.43 -3.27 7.03
C LEU A 42 5.22 -2.40 8.27
N ALA A 43 4.61 -2.95 9.32
CA ALA A 43 4.37 -2.25 10.59
C ALA A 43 4.67 -3.16 11.79
N GLU A 44 4.82 -2.55 12.97
CA GLU A 44 5.00 -3.31 14.21
C GLU A 44 3.73 -4.14 14.51
N PRO A 45 3.87 -5.36 15.09
CA PRO A 45 2.73 -6.25 15.35
C PRO A 45 1.60 -5.61 16.16
N LYS A 46 1.93 -4.71 17.10
CA LYS A 46 0.97 -4.00 17.96
C LYS A 46 -0.07 -3.16 17.20
N TRP A 47 0.15 -2.90 15.92
CA TRP A 47 -0.74 -2.13 15.06
C TRP A 47 -1.72 -2.99 14.25
N PHE A 48 -1.58 -4.32 14.33
CA PHE A 48 -2.51 -5.27 13.72
C PHE A 48 -3.39 -5.88 14.81
N ASP A 49 -4.66 -6.04 14.51
CA ASP A 49 -5.55 -6.87 15.33
C ASP A 49 -5.13 -8.34 15.17
N ASP A 50 -5.29 -9.14 16.23
CA ASP A 50 -5.05 -10.57 16.14
C ASP A 50 -5.99 -11.17 15.07
N GLU A 51 -5.42 -11.82 14.05
CA GLU A 51 -6.22 -12.53 13.05
C GLU A 51 -7.08 -13.60 13.74
N ARG A 52 -8.40 -13.44 13.65
CA ARG A 52 -9.34 -14.50 14.03
C ARG A 52 -9.68 -15.31 12.78
N ALA A 53 -9.11 -16.51 12.71
CA ALA A 53 -9.39 -17.52 11.68
C ALA A 53 -10.77 -18.16 11.84
#